data_AF-K1SG89-F1
#
_entry.id   AF-K1SG89-F1
#
_cell.length_a   1.000
_cell.length_b   1.000
_cell.length_c   1.000
_cell.angle_alpha   90.00
_cell.angle_beta   90.00
_cell.angle_gamma   90.00
#
_symmetry.space_group_name_H-M   'P 1'
#
loop_
_entity.id
_entity.type
_entity.pdbx_description
1 polymer ?
#
loop_
_entity_poly.entity_id
_entity_poly.type
_entity_poly.pdbx_seq_one_letter_code
_entity_poly.pdbx_strand_id
1 'polypeptide(L)'
;KYYAIKPSAEAAMSLASAFQNKGDFTKALNYLNEALAVEKDDMERQKLLLHISLVALINKDYTNAASSARQARDLNPEDGAPYFVLGQCYAASASACGGFAGQATFWAAYDAMAKAIELLPGDSEYVEPAKASLANYRANFPNTEECFFNELQSGARYTVTCGTAAGVVTTVRPR
;
A
#
# COMPACT_ATOMS: atom_id res chain seq x y z
N LYS A 1 39.75 -10.85 11.41
CA LYS A 1 38.76 -10.03 10.67
C LYS A 1 37.40 -10.69 10.84
N TYR A 2 36.58 -10.23 11.78
CA TYR A 2 35.21 -10.72 11.91
C TYR A 2 34.45 -10.19 10.70
N TYR A 3 34.11 -11.08 9.75
CA TYR A 3 33.06 -10.77 8.80
C TYR A 3 31.79 -10.65 9.64
N ALA A 4 31.35 -9.41 9.91
CA ALA A 4 29.99 -9.18 10.32
C ALA A 4 29.13 -9.88 9.27
N ILE A 5 28.48 -10.98 9.67
CA ILE A 5 27.54 -11.69 8.81
C ILE A 5 26.45 -10.68 8.54
N LYS A 6 26.53 -10.01 7.38
CA LYS A 6 25.46 -9.13 6.92
C LYS A 6 24.21 -10.01 6.87
N PRO A 7 23.12 -9.63 7.54
CA PRO A 7 21.86 -10.34 7.33
C PRO A 7 21.56 -10.24 5.84
N SER A 8 21.44 -11.37 5.15
CA SER A 8 20.85 -11.36 3.81
C SER A 8 19.42 -10.82 3.93
N ALA A 9 18.88 -10.29 2.84
CA ALA A 9 17.47 -9.89 2.79
C ALA A 9 16.55 -10.99 3.33
N GLU A 10 16.80 -12.25 2.94
CA GLU A 10 16.08 -13.43 3.41
C GLU A 10 16.16 -13.66 4.92
N ALA A 11 17.35 -13.53 5.51
CA ALA A 11 17.53 -13.67 6.96
C ALA A 11 16.80 -12.56 7.72
N ALA A 12 16.86 -11.32 7.23
CA ALA A 12 16.16 -10.18 7.83
C ALA A 12 14.64 -10.35 7.74
N MET A 13 14.11 -10.80 6.60
CA MET A 13 12.68 -11.09 6.42
C MET A 13 12.22 -12.22 7.36
N SER A 14 13.02 -13.28 7.50
CA SER A 14 12.70 -14.40 8.41
C SER A 14 12.64 -13.94 9.88
N LEU A 15 13.59 -13.12 10.30
CA LEU A 15 13.58 -12.52 11.65
C LEU A 15 12.40 -11.58 11.83
N ALA A 16 12.11 -10.74 10.84
CA ALA A 16 11.00 -9.81 10.88
C ALA A 16 9.67 -10.54 11.05
N SER A 17 9.42 -11.62 10.30
CA SER A 17 8.24 -12.48 10.47
C SER A 17 8.14 -13.08 11.87
N ALA A 18 9.27 -13.51 12.46
CA ALA A 18 9.29 -14.04 13.81
C ALA A 18 8.95 -12.97 14.88
N PHE A 19 9.40 -11.73 14.71
CA PHE A 19 9.07 -10.62 15.61
C PHE A 19 7.65 -10.09 15.38
N GLN A 20 7.18 -10.04 14.13
CA GLN A 20 5.81 -9.70 13.77
C GLN A 20 4.81 -10.66 14.44
N ASN A 21 5.07 -11.97 14.40
CA ASN A 21 4.23 -12.98 15.06
C ASN A 21 4.20 -12.84 16.60
N LYS A 22 5.19 -12.15 17.17
CA LYS A 22 5.25 -11.82 18.60
C LYS A 22 4.68 -10.42 18.91
N GLY A 23 4.20 -9.69 17.91
CA GLY A 23 3.72 -8.31 18.03
C GLY A 23 4.83 -7.26 18.22
N ASP A 24 6.10 -7.62 18.04
CA ASP A 24 7.24 -6.71 18.18
C ASP A 24 7.60 -6.08 16.82
N PHE A 25 6.68 -5.24 16.32
CA PHE A 25 6.82 -4.62 15.00
C PHE A 25 8.02 -3.68 14.92
N THR A 26 8.38 -3.00 16.02
CA THR A 26 9.56 -2.14 16.08
C THR A 26 10.83 -2.93 15.78
N LYS A 27 11.04 -4.09 16.43
CA LYS A 27 12.21 -4.92 16.12
C LYS A 27 12.16 -5.47 14.70
N ALA A 28 10.99 -5.91 14.24
CA ALA A 28 10.83 -6.40 12.87
C ALA A 28 11.27 -5.34 11.84
N LEU A 29 10.77 -4.10 11.99
CA LEU A 29 11.14 -2.98 11.12
C LEU A 29 12.62 -2.61 11.24
N ASN A 30 13.22 -2.68 12.42
CA ASN A 30 14.65 -2.39 12.58
C ASN A 30 15.53 -3.34 11.76
N TYR A 31 15.31 -4.66 11.88
CA TYR A 31 16.10 -5.65 11.12
C TYR A 31 15.95 -5.50 9.60
N LEU A 32 14.72 -5.23 9.13
CA LEU A 32 14.49 -5.01 7.71
C LEU A 32 15.18 -3.75 7.19
N ASN A 33 15.13 -2.65 7.94
CA ASN A 33 15.78 -1.39 7.55
C ASN A 33 17.31 -1.49 7.58
N GLU A 34 17.89 -2.22 8.55
CA GLU A 34 19.33 -2.50 8.58
C GLU A 34 19.78 -3.28 7.34
N ALA A 35 19.01 -4.29 6.93
CA ALA A 35 19.28 -5.03 5.70
C ALA A 35 19.14 -4.14 4.45
N LEU A 36 18.05 -3.37 4.35
CA LEU A 36 17.79 -2.47 3.23
C LEU A 36 18.88 -1.40 3.06
N ALA A 37 19.47 -0.93 4.16
CA ALA A 37 20.53 0.08 4.15
C ALA A 37 21.83 -0.42 3.51
N VAL A 38 22.09 -1.73 3.52
CA VAL A 38 23.32 -2.32 2.98
C VAL A 38 23.11 -3.14 1.71
N GLU A 39 21.84 -3.46 1.37
CA GLU A 39 21.47 -4.20 0.17
C GLU A 39 21.57 -3.31 -1.08
N LYS A 40 22.19 -3.86 -2.12
CA LYS A 40 22.47 -3.16 -3.39
C LYS A 40 21.73 -3.76 -4.57
N ASP A 41 21.30 -5.02 -4.47
CA ASP A 41 20.52 -5.65 -5.51
C ASP A 41 19.08 -5.13 -5.49
N ASP A 42 18.61 -4.60 -6.61
CA ASP A 42 17.30 -3.97 -6.69
C ASP A 42 16.14 -4.96 -6.45
N MET A 43 16.30 -6.23 -6.80
CA MET A 43 15.29 -7.25 -6.55
C MET A 43 15.20 -7.57 -5.05
N GLU A 44 16.33 -7.72 -4.36
CA GLU A 44 16.33 -7.94 -2.92
C GLU A 44 15.88 -6.69 -2.13
N ARG A 45 16.25 -5.49 -2.59
CA ARG A 45 15.72 -4.23 -2.05
C ARG A 45 14.20 -4.16 -2.18
N GLN A 46 13.65 -4.56 -3.33
CA GLN A 46 12.21 -4.58 -3.56
C GLN A 46 11.50 -5.52 -2.57
N LYS A 47 12.01 -6.74 -2.36
CA LYS A 47 11.45 -7.70 -1.39
C LYS A 47 11.47 -7.17 0.04
N LEU A 48 12.59 -6.52 0.43
CA LEU A 48 12.73 -5.88 1.75
C LEU A 48 11.73 -4.74 1.93
N LEU A 49 11.60 -3.86 0.93
CA LEU A 49 10.63 -2.75 0.96
C LEU A 49 9.19 -3.25 1.04
N LEU A 50 8.85 -4.31 0.31
CA LEU A 50 7.54 -4.95 0.41
C LEU A 50 7.29 -5.50 1.82
N HIS A 51 8.25 -6.22 2.41
CA HIS A 51 8.13 -6.71 3.79
C HIS A 51 8.02 -5.58 4.82
N ILE A 52 8.81 -4.50 4.68
CA ILE A 52 8.68 -3.31 5.53
C ILE A 52 7.26 -2.75 5.43
N SER A 53 6.72 -2.66 4.21
CA SER A 53 5.38 -2.13 3.99
C SER A 53 4.28 -2.98 4.64
N LEU A 54 4.41 -4.32 4.59
CA LEU A 54 3.47 -5.25 5.21
C LEU A 54 3.53 -5.18 6.75
N VAL A 55 4.73 -5.16 7.33
CA VAL A 55 4.92 -5.03 8.78
C VAL A 55 4.36 -3.68 9.26
N ALA A 56 4.68 -2.59 8.55
CA ALA A 56 4.19 -1.26 8.88
C ALA A 56 2.66 -1.17 8.77
N LEU A 57 2.06 -1.82 7.77
CA LEU A 57 0.61 -1.88 7.60
C LEU A 57 -0.06 -2.58 8.79
N ILE A 58 0.46 -3.73 9.23
CA ILE A 58 -0.05 -4.46 10.39
C ILE A 58 0.09 -3.63 11.67
N ASN A 59 1.20 -2.88 11.79
CA ASN A 59 1.44 -1.93 12.88
C ASN A 59 0.60 -0.64 12.77
N LYS A 60 -0.23 -0.49 11.72
CA LYS A 60 -1.04 0.70 11.41
C LYS A 60 -0.22 1.98 11.20
N ASP A 61 1.06 1.84 10.86
CA ASP A 61 1.91 2.94 10.39
C ASP A 61 1.72 3.11 8.89
N TYR A 62 0.57 3.65 8.51
CA TYR A 62 0.17 3.77 7.10
C TYR A 62 1.08 4.70 6.29
N THR A 63 1.74 5.67 6.94
CA THR A 63 2.68 6.58 6.28
C THR A 63 3.92 5.82 5.82
N ASN A 64 4.52 5.04 6.73
CA ASN A 64 5.68 4.22 6.38
C ASN A 64 5.29 3.09 5.41
N ALA A 65 4.16 2.43 5.64
CA ALA A 65 3.65 1.40 4.75
C ALA A 65 3.47 1.91 3.31
N ALA A 66 2.80 3.04 3.13
CA ALA A 66 2.61 3.62 1.80
C ALA A 66 3.92 4.08 1.14
N SER A 67 4.85 4.63 1.93
CA SER A 67 6.17 5.05 1.43
C SER A 67 6.98 3.86 0.92
N SER A 68 7.10 2.80 1.71
CA SER A 68 7.86 1.60 1.33
C SER A 68 7.18 0.82 0.20
N ALA A 69 5.84 0.73 0.18
CA ALA A 69 5.12 0.11 -0.93
C ALA A 69 5.29 0.89 -2.24
N ARG A 70 5.32 2.24 -2.21
CA ARG A 70 5.64 3.04 -3.41
C ARG A 70 7.04 2.73 -3.92
N GLN A 71 8.04 2.70 -3.04
CA GLN A 71 9.42 2.35 -3.43
C GLN A 71 9.52 0.92 -3.98
N ALA A 72 8.84 -0.05 -3.37
CA ALA A 72 8.79 -1.43 -3.85
C ALA A 72 8.16 -1.52 -5.25
N ARG A 73 7.02 -0.83 -5.46
CA ARG A 73 6.37 -0.71 -6.77
C ARG A 73 7.27 -0.04 -7.80
N ASP A 74 8.00 1.00 -7.43
CA ASP A 74 8.86 1.73 -8.36
C ASP A 74 10.05 0.86 -8.82
N LEU A 75 10.52 -0.08 -7.98
CA LEU A 75 11.53 -1.08 -8.34
C LEU A 75 10.96 -2.22 -9.19
N ASN A 76 9.73 -2.67 -8.90
CA ASN A 76 9.04 -3.69 -9.69
C ASN A 76 7.55 -3.34 -9.88
N PRO A 77 7.20 -2.63 -10.98
CA PRO A 77 5.83 -2.21 -11.24
C PRO A 77 4.86 -3.35 -11.58
N GLU A 78 5.39 -4.53 -11.93
CA GLU A 78 4.63 -5.73 -12.30
C GLU A 78 4.34 -6.63 -11.08
N ASP A 79 4.85 -6.29 -9.89
CA ASP A 79 4.44 -6.94 -8.65
C ASP A 79 3.13 -6.34 -8.14
N GLY A 80 2.10 -7.18 -8.02
CA GLY A 80 0.79 -6.78 -7.52
C GLY A 80 0.73 -6.51 -6.00
N ALA A 81 1.65 -7.07 -5.20
CA ALA A 81 1.59 -6.98 -3.74
C ALA A 81 1.79 -5.55 -3.20
N PRO A 82 2.72 -4.72 -3.72
CA PRO A 82 2.79 -3.31 -3.37
C PRO A 82 1.48 -2.53 -3.58
N TYR A 83 0.74 -2.81 -4.66
CA TYR A 83 -0.54 -2.14 -4.92
C TYR A 83 -1.62 -2.54 -3.92
N PHE A 84 -1.62 -3.80 -3.48
CA PHE A 84 -2.51 -4.26 -2.42
C PHE A 84 -2.26 -3.48 -1.11
N VAL A 85 -1.00 -3.30 -0.72
CA VAL A 85 -0.63 -2.50 0.46
C VAL A 85 -1.04 -1.03 0.29
N LEU A 86 -0.80 -0.45 -0.89
CA LEU A 86 -1.19 0.94 -1.18
C LEU A 86 -2.70 1.13 -1.09
N GLY A 87 -3.50 0.21 -1.64
CA GLY A 87 -4.96 0.26 -1.55
C GLY A 87 -5.45 0.31 -0.11
N GLN A 88 -4.88 -0.53 0.77
CA GLN A 88 -5.22 -0.53 2.19
C GLN A 88 -4.80 0.77 2.88
N CYS A 89 -3.59 1.27 2.60
CA CYS A 89 -3.10 2.52 3.17
C CYS A 89 -3.96 3.72 2.76
N TYR A 90 -4.36 3.79 1.49
CA TYR A 90 -5.21 4.86 0.97
C TYR A 90 -6.57 4.86 1.67
N ALA A 91 -7.24 3.71 1.72
CA ALA A 91 -8.52 3.57 2.40
C ALA A 91 -8.43 3.89 3.90
N ALA A 92 -7.38 3.41 4.58
CA ALA A 92 -7.18 3.70 6.00
C ALA A 92 -6.98 5.20 6.29
N SER A 93 -6.37 5.93 5.36
CA SER A 93 -6.14 7.37 5.50
C SER A 93 -7.35 8.24 5.13
N ALA A 94 -8.40 7.68 4.52
CA ALA A 94 -9.58 8.42 4.11
C ALA A 94 -10.29 9.11 5.29
N SER A 95 -10.30 8.47 6.47
CA SER A 95 -10.92 9.01 7.68
C SER A 95 -10.19 10.22 8.26
N ALA A 96 -8.95 10.49 7.85
CA ALA A 96 -8.22 11.69 8.23
C ALA A 96 -8.78 12.95 7.55
N CYS A 97 -9.60 12.81 6.50
CA CYS A 97 -10.22 13.91 5.78
C CYS A 97 -11.75 13.82 5.87
N GLY A 98 -12.39 14.93 6.25
CA GLY A 98 -13.85 15.03 6.25
C GLY A 98 -14.43 15.21 4.85
N GLY A 99 -15.70 14.83 4.69
CA GLY A 99 -16.51 15.11 3.50
C GLY A 99 -15.98 14.47 2.21
N PHE A 100 -16.11 15.21 1.11
CA PHE A 100 -15.80 14.74 -0.24
C PHE A 100 -14.35 14.25 -0.39
N ALA A 101 -13.38 14.92 0.23
CA ALA A 101 -11.96 14.53 0.12
C ALA A 101 -11.69 13.13 0.67
N GLY A 102 -12.34 12.77 1.80
CA GLY A 102 -12.29 11.42 2.35
C GLY A 102 -12.93 10.39 1.42
N GLN A 103 -14.12 10.67 0.90
CA GLN A 103 -14.82 9.78 -0.05
C GLN A 103 -14.03 9.58 -1.36
N ALA A 104 -13.51 10.66 -1.95
CA ALA A 104 -12.72 10.63 -3.17
C ALA A 104 -11.41 9.83 -3.03
N THR A 105 -10.92 9.64 -1.79
CA THR A 105 -9.75 8.79 -1.51
C THR A 105 -10.04 7.33 -1.85
N PHE A 106 -11.28 6.87 -1.70
CA PHE A 106 -11.66 5.51 -2.06
C PHE A 106 -11.54 5.23 -3.56
N TRP A 107 -11.58 6.24 -4.44
CA TRP A 107 -11.30 6.04 -5.86
C TRP A 107 -9.86 5.56 -6.10
N ALA A 108 -8.88 6.18 -5.44
CA ALA A 108 -7.49 5.76 -5.51
C ALA A 108 -7.26 4.41 -4.82
N ALA A 109 -7.90 4.18 -3.68
CA ALA A 109 -7.83 2.88 -2.99
C ALA A 109 -8.37 1.74 -3.86
N TYR A 110 -9.48 1.99 -4.57
CA TYR A 110 -10.08 1.04 -5.51
C TYR A 110 -9.17 0.77 -6.70
N ASP A 111 -8.60 1.80 -7.32
CA ASP A 111 -7.69 1.63 -8.46
C ASP A 111 -6.44 0.82 -8.08
N ALA A 112 -5.88 1.07 -6.89
CA ALA A 112 -4.76 0.29 -6.38
C ALA A 112 -5.14 -1.18 -6.17
N MET A 113 -6.30 -1.48 -5.59
CA MET A 113 -6.78 -2.86 -5.44
C MET A 113 -7.06 -3.54 -6.78
N ALA A 114 -7.61 -2.81 -7.74
CA ALA A 114 -7.88 -3.34 -9.08
C ALA A 114 -6.56 -3.70 -9.77
N LYS A 115 -5.55 -2.82 -9.68
CA LYS A 115 -4.21 -3.08 -10.22
C LYS A 115 -3.50 -4.22 -9.50
N ALA A 116 -3.71 -4.36 -8.18
CA ALA A 116 -3.20 -5.51 -7.43
C ALA A 116 -3.76 -6.82 -8.00
N ILE A 117 -5.08 -6.94 -8.16
CA ILE A 117 -5.73 -8.16 -8.69
C ILE A 117 -5.27 -8.48 -10.12
N GLU A 118 -5.03 -7.45 -10.94
CA GLU A 118 -4.54 -7.61 -12.31
C GLU A 118 -3.16 -8.28 -12.35
N LEU A 119 -2.27 -7.93 -11.43
CA LEU A 119 -0.86 -8.34 -11.44
C LEU A 119 -0.56 -9.54 -10.52
N LEU A 120 -1.37 -9.76 -9.49
CA LEU A 120 -1.17 -10.85 -8.55
C LEU A 120 -1.34 -12.23 -9.22
N PRO A 121 -0.50 -13.22 -8.88
CA PRO A 121 -0.78 -14.61 -9.20
C PRO A 121 -2.17 -15.03 -8.72
N GLY A 122 -2.89 -15.83 -9.51
CA GLY A 122 -4.27 -16.20 -9.20
C GLY A 122 -4.46 -16.98 -7.89
N ASP A 123 -3.39 -17.61 -7.39
CA ASP A 123 -3.32 -18.34 -6.12
C ASP A 123 -2.74 -17.52 -4.95
N SER A 124 -2.43 -16.24 -5.18
CA SER A 124 -1.94 -15.35 -4.12
C SER A 124 -2.99 -15.17 -3.01
N GLU A 125 -2.53 -15.22 -1.76
CA GLU A 125 -3.35 -14.98 -0.56
C GLU A 125 -4.00 -13.59 -0.54
N TYR A 126 -3.51 -12.63 -1.34
CA TYR A 126 -4.03 -11.26 -1.39
C TYR A 126 -5.22 -11.08 -2.35
N VAL A 127 -5.49 -12.05 -3.25
CA VAL A 127 -6.52 -11.90 -4.29
C VAL A 127 -7.92 -11.75 -3.71
N GLU A 128 -8.34 -12.66 -2.81
CA GLU A 128 -9.67 -12.61 -2.22
C GLU A 128 -9.85 -11.40 -1.28
N PRO A 129 -8.89 -11.06 -0.40
CA PRO A 129 -8.93 -9.80 0.36
C PRO A 129 -9.01 -8.54 -0.53
N ALA A 130 -8.30 -8.50 -1.67
CA ALA A 130 -8.35 -7.38 -2.59
C ALA A 130 -9.73 -7.25 -3.26
N LYS A 131 -10.33 -8.37 -3.69
CA LYS A 131 -11.69 -8.38 -4.27
C LYS A 131 -12.74 -7.90 -3.27
N ALA A 132 -12.65 -8.37 -2.02
CA ALA A 132 -13.54 -7.91 -0.95
C ALA A 132 -13.38 -6.39 -0.71
N SER A 133 -12.15 -5.90 -0.75
CA SER A 133 -11.84 -4.47 -0.60
C SER A 133 -12.43 -3.63 -1.73
N LEU A 134 -12.42 -4.09 -2.98
CA LEU A 134 -13.05 -3.38 -4.11
C LEU A 134 -14.53 -3.07 -3.85
N ALA A 135 -15.30 -4.06 -3.41
CA ALA A 135 -16.73 -3.89 -3.13
C ALA A 135 -16.95 -2.89 -1.98
N ASN A 136 -16.15 -3.01 -0.91
CA ASN A 136 -16.20 -2.09 0.22
C ASN A 136 -15.86 -0.65 -0.19
N TYR A 137 -14.77 -0.45 -0.93
CA TYR A 137 -14.33 0.89 -1.34
C TYR A 137 -15.32 1.54 -2.29
N ARG A 138 -15.90 0.76 -3.23
CA ARG A 138 -16.93 1.26 -4.13
C ARG A 138 -18.16 1.78 -3.39
N ALA A 139 -18.59 1.12 -2.31
CA ALA A 139 -19.72 1.56 -1.50
C ALA A 139 -19.48 2.93 -0.83
N ASN A 140 -18.21 3.33 -0.67
CA ASN A 140 -17.80 4.60 -0.07
C ASN A 140 -17.46 5.69 -1.09
N PHE A 141 -17.62 5.45 -2.40
CA PHE A 141 -17.41 6.50 -3.39
C PHE A 141 -18.42 7.64 -3.19
N PRO A 142 -18.07 8.87 -3.57
CA PRO A 142 -19.03 9.96 -3.69
C PRO A 142 -20.20 9.53 -4.59
N ASN A 143 -21.42 9.98 -4.30
CA ASN A 143 -22.56 9.82 -5.20
C ASN A 143 -22.55 10.90 -6.29
N THR A 144 -23.52 10.81 -7.21
CA THR A 144 -23.66 11.76 -8.33
C THR A 144 -23.83 13.21 -7.87
N GLU A 145 -24.60 13.44 -6.80
CA GLU A 145 -24.86 14.78 -6.26
C GLU A 145 -23.59 15.38 -5.60
N GLU A 146 -22.86 14.58 -4.83
CA GLU A 146 -21.57 14.96 -4.23
C GLU A 146 -20.54 15.30 -5.31
N CYS A 147 -20.47 14.52 -6.40
CA CYS A 147 -19.61 14.85 -7.54
C CYS A 147 -20.04 16.16 -8.21
N PHE A 148 -21.35 16.34 -8.43
CA PHE A 148 -21.89 17.55 -9.06
C PHE A 148 -21.59 18.81 -8.24
N PHE A 149 -21.80 18.79 -6.92
CA PHE A 149 -21.48 19.92 -6.04
C PHE A 149 -19.99 20.28 -6.00
N ASN A 150 -19.11 19.33 -6.32
CA ASN A 150 -17.68 19.56 -6.44
C ASN A 150 -17.25 19.84 -7.89
N GLU A 151 -18.20 20.09 -8.80
CA GLU A 151 -17.98 20.39 -10.22
C GLU A 151 -17.23 19.27 -10.97
N LEU A 152 -17.41 18.02 -10.53
CA LEU A 152 -16.74 16.86 -11.12
C LEU A 152 -17.68 16.05 -12.00
N GLN A 153 -17.24 15.82 -13.23
CA GLN A 153 -17.94 14.95 -14.19
C GLN A 153 -17.41 13.53 -14.12
N SER A 154 -18.30 12.54 -14.25
CA SER A 154 -17.90 11.13 -14.36
C SER A 154 -16.91 10.93 -15.50
N GLY A 155 -15.83 10.18 -15.25
CA GLY A 155 -14.74 9.97 -16.21
C GLY A 155 -13.68 11.07 -16.21
N ALA A 156 -13.88 12.19 -15.50
CA ALA A 156 -12.85 13.21 -15.37
C ALA A 156 -11.66 12.72 -14.54
N ARG A 157 -10.48 13.27 -14.82
CA ARG A 157 -9.28 13.07 -14.02
C ARG A 157 -9.41 13.82 -12.70
N TYR A 158 -9.09 13.16 -11.60
CA TYR A 158 -9.06 13.76 -10.26
C TYR A 158 -7.73 13.46 -9.58
N THR A 159 -7.18 14.42 -8.84
CA THR A 159 -5.99 14.21 -8.00
C THR A 159 -6.43 14.19 -6.55
N VAL A 160 -6.23 13.05 -5.89
CA VAL A 160 -6.55 12.90 -4.47
C VAL A 160 -5.67 13.82 -3.65
N THR A 161 -6.25 14.48 -2.65
CA THR A 161 -5.58 15.47 -1.79
C THR A 161 -5.45 15.00 -0.34
N CYS A 162 -5.97 13.81 -0.03
CA CYS A 162 -6.09 13.30 1.33
C CYS A 162 -5.05 12.24 1.66
N GLY A 163 -4.49 12.34 2.88
CA GLY A 163 -3.79 11.25 3.54
C GLY A 163 -2.63 10.68 2.72
N THR A 164 -2.46 9.36 2.78
CA THR A 164 -1.35 8.66 2.10
C THR A 164 -1.55 8.58 0.59
N ALA A 165 -2.78 8.86 0.11
CA ALA A 165 -3.18 8.94 -1.28
C ALA A 165 -3.00 10.34 -1.89
N ALA A 166 -2.56 11.35 -1.12
CA ALA A 166 -2.34 12.68 -1.64
C ALA A 166 -1.36 12.66 -2.84
N GLY A 167 -1.75 13.31 -3.94
CA GLY A 167 -1.03 13.31 -5.21
C GLY A 167 -1.34 12.13 -6.14
N VAL A 168 -2.11 11.12 -5.69
CA VAL A 168 -2.54 10.02 -6.56
C VAL A 168 -3.61 10.49 -7.52
N VAL A 169 -3.38 10.23 -8.80
CA VAL A 169 -4.33 10.55 -9.87
C VAL A 169 -5.27 9.37 -10.06
N THR A 170 -6.56 9.64 -10.15
CA THR A 170 -7.64 8.68 -10.33
C THR A 170 -8.71 9.24 -11.26
N THR A 171 -9.80 8.50 -11.45
CA THR A 171 -10.92 8.86 -12.31
C THR A 171 -12.19 9.00 -11.48
N VAL A 172 -12.91 10.10 -11.69
CA VAL A 172 -14.20 10.37 -11.04
C VAL A 172 -15.19 9.27 -11.43
N ARG A 173 -15.70 8.55 -10.43
CA ARG A 173 -16.63 7.43 -10.59
C ARG A 173 -17.68 7.47 -9.48
N PRO A 174 -18.89 8.01 -9.71
CA PRO A 174 -19.93 7.97 -8.68
C PRO A 174 -20.32 6.52 -8.34
N ARG A 175 -20.75 6.28 -7.10
CA ARG A 175 -21.21 4.94 -6.66
C ARG A 175 -22.45 4.45 -7.41
#